data_AF-A0A379CFG2-F1
#
_entry.id   AF-A0A379CFG2-F1
#
_cell.length_a   1.000
_cell.length_b   1.000
_cell.length_c   1.000
_cell.angle_alpha   90.00
_cell.angle_beta   90.00
_cell.angle_gamma   90.00
#
_symmetry.space_group_name_H-M   'P 1'
#
loop_
_entity.id
_entity.type
_entity.pdbx_description
1 polymer ?
#
loop_
_entity_poly.entity_id
_entity_poly.type
_entity_poly.pdbx_seq_one_letter_code
_entity_poly.pdbx_strand_id
1 'polypeptide(L)'
;MFKSVKNLGFLEVFFRFTCMLFWPLYWYKWSVITIANYNEILFNIYLVVSGLFLIVCTMVYIIKKSTTGIYYLYRMVLILTYLESLYSFMVVPRNIEALYVKIILCVLLLLVSNKLIKKDKNDTGVVGILSSILILVLTYFY
;
A
#
# COMPACT_ATOMS: atom_id res chain seq x y z
N MET A 1 20.33 16.66 2.19
CA MET A 1 19.10 15.86 2.03
C MET A 1 19.17 14.83 0.89
N PHE A 2 19.94 15.03 -0.19
CA PHE A 2 20.04 14.09 -1.35
C PHE A 2 21.16 13.02 -1.27
N LYS A 3 21.88 12.87 -0.15
CA LYS A 3 22.97 11.89 -0.02
C LYS A 3 22.50 10.46 0.27
N SER A 4 21.25 10.25 0.70
CA SER A 4 20.71 8.93 1.07
C SER A 4 20.14 8.11 -0.09
N VAL A 5 19.97 8.70 -1.28
CA VAL A 5 19.44 8.01 -2.46
C VAL A 5 20.49 7.06 -3.08
N LYS A 6 21.77 7.24 -2.77
CA LYS A 6 22.87 6.59 -3.48
C LYS A 6 23.01 5.07 -3.30
N ASN A 7 22.27 4.43 -2.38
CA ASN A 7 22.34 2.98 -2.13
C ASN A 7 20.97 2.31 -1.88
N LEU A 8 19.87 2.86 -2.41
CA LEU A 8 18.58 2.16 -2.37
C LEU A 8 18.54 1.11 -3.49
N GLY A 9 18.52 -0.17 -3.12
CA GLY A 9 18.35 -1.26 -4.10
C GLY A 9 17.06 -1.08 -4.90
N PHE A 10 17.06 -1.51 -6.17
CA PHE A 10 15.93 -1.35 -7.10
C PHE A 10 14.56 -1.68 -6.48
N LEU A 11 14.47 -2.77 -5.72
CA LEU A 11 13.22 -3.21 -5.08
C LEU A 11 12.68 -2.20 -4.06
N GLU A 12 13.56 -1.50 -3.34
CA GLU A 12 13.18 -0.50 -2.36
C GLU A 12 12.69 0.78 -3.03
N VAL A 13 13.33 1.19 -4.13
CA VAL A 13 12.87 2.32 -4.95
C VAL A 13 11.50 2.02 -5.55
N PHE A 14 11.33 0.82 -6.11
CA PHE A 14 10.05 0.41 -6.69
C PHE A 14 8.94 0.39 -5.62
N PHE A 15 9.22 -0.18 -4.44
CA PHE A 15 8.28 -0.16 -3.32
C PHE A 15 7.83 1.25 -2.94
N ARG A 16 8.79 2.18 -2.76
CA ARG A 16 8.49 3.57 -2.39
C ARG A 16 7.70 4.29 -3.47
N PHE A 17 8.03 4.06 -4.73
CA PHE A 17 7.29 4.62 -5.86
C PHE A 17 5.84 4.15 -5.86
N THR A 18 5.59 2.85 -5.70
CA THR A 18 4.22 2.31 -5.60
C THR A 18 3.47 2.94 -4.42
N CYS A 19 4.12 3.08 -3.26
CA CYS A 19 3.50 3.73 -2.09
C CYS A 19 3.20 5.21 -2.32
N MET A 20 4.08 5.94 -3.00
CA MET A 20 3.90 7.36 -3.29
C MET A 20 2.77 7.60 -4.30
N LEU A 21 2.58 6.71 -5.27
CA LEU A 21 1.49 6.79 -6.24
C LEU A 21 0.10 6.69 -5.60
N PHE A 22 -0.03 5.95 -4.49
CA PHE A 22 -1.32 5.75 -3.82
C PHE A 22 -1.97 7.07 -3.37
N TRP A 23 -1.23 7.96 -2.70
CA TRP A 23 -1.82 9.13 -2.06
C TRP A 23 -2.40 10.17 -3.04
N PRO A 24 -1.71 10.54 -4.14
CA PRO A 24 -2.29 11.43 -5.15
C PRO A 24 -3.54 10.85 -5.80
N LEU A 25 -3.55 9.53 -6.06
CA LEU A 25 -4.73 8.85 -6.60
C LEU A 25 -5.90 8.93 -5.61
N TYR A 26 -5.65 8.57 -4.36
CA TYR A 26 -6.67 8.62 -3.31
C TYR A 26 -7.23 10.04 -3.13
N TRP A 27 -6.36 11.05 -3.10
CA TRP A 27 -6.75 12.47 -3.01
C TRP A 27 -7.56 12.91 -4.23
N TYR A 28 -7.16 12.53 -5.44
CA TYR A 28 -7.83 12.96 -6.68
C TYR A 28 -9.35 12.70 -6.64
N LYS A 29 -9.75 11.52 -6.17
CA LYS A 29 -11.16 11.14 -6.05
C LYS A 29 -11.92 11.96 -4.98
N TRP A 30 -11.24 12.48 -3.97
CA TRP A 30 -11.83 13.39 -2.96
C TRP A 30 -12.04 14.81 -3.46
N SER A 31 -11.14 15.34 -4.31
CA SER A 31 -11.16 16.76 -4.70
C SER A 31 -11.87 17.07 -6.02
N VAL A 32 -12.02 16.08 -6.91
CA VAL A 32 -12.55 16.28 -8.25
C VAL A 32 -13.87 15.54 -8.38
N ILE A 33 -14.90 16.17 -8.97
CA ILE A 33 -16.14 15.49 -9.37
C ILE A 33 -15.78 14.49 -10.48
N THR A 34 -15.46 13.26 -10.08
CA THR A 34 -14.91 12.25 -11.00
C THR A 34 -15.99 11.63 -11.88
N ILE A 35 -15.76 11.62 -13.19
CA ILE A 35 -16.47 10.75 -14.14
C ILE A 35 -16.10 9.30 -13.83
N ALA A 36 -17.08 8.39 -13.72
CA ALA A 36 -16.88 7.01 -13.30
C ALA A 36 -15.77 6.28 -14.09
N ASN A 37 -15.73 6.44 -15.42
CA ASN A 37 -14.69 5.85 -16.28
C ASN A 37 -13.26 6.24 -15.88
N TYR A 38 -13.04 7.44 -15.35
CA TYR A 38 -11.70 7.89 -15.00
C TYR A 38 -11.19 7.19 -13.72
N ASN A 39 -12.10 6.88 -12.79
CA ASN A 39 -11.75 6.15 -11.56
C ASN A 39 -11.28 4.73 -11.85
N GLU A 40 -11.95 4.05 -12.78
CA GLU A 40 -11.56 2.71 -13.21
C GLU A 40 -10.20 2.73 -13.92
N ILE A 41 -9.94 3.70 -14.79
CA ILE A 41 -8.64 3.84 -15.47
C ILE A 41 -7.52 4.07 -14.45
N LEU A 42 -7.70 5.01 -13.51
CA LEU A 42 -6.72 5.29 -12.47
C LEU A 42 -6.46 4.07 -11.57
N PHE A 43 -7.52 3.37 -11.17
CA PHE A 43 -7.40 2.13 -10.41
C PHE A 43 -6.63 1.06 -11.20
N ASN A 44 -6.96 0.86 -12.48
CA ASN A 44 -6.31 -0.14 -13.32
C ASN A 44 -4.81 0.14 -13.52
N ILE A 45 -4.41 1.41 -13.67
CA ILE A 45 -2.99 1.80 -13.71
C ILE A 45 -2.30 1.40 -12.41
N TYR A 46 -2.89 1.75 -11.27
CA TYR A 46 -2.33 1.41 -9.96
C TYR A 46 -2.29 -0.11 -9.71
N LEU A 47 -3.31 -0.84 -10.18
CA LEU A 47 -3.39 -2.30 -10.12
C LEU A 47 -2.24 -2.96 -10.87
N VAL A 48 -1.95 -2.51 -12.10
CA VAL A 48 -0.84 -3.05 -12.91
C VAL A 48 0.50 -2.79 -12.23
N VAL A 49 0.75 -1.55 -11.79
CA VAL A 49 2.02 -1.18 -11.12
C VAL A 49 2.22 -1.97 -9.83
N SER A 50 1.17 -2.07 -9.01
CA SER A 50 1.21 -2.82 -7.75
C SER A 50 1.35 -4.32 -7.97
N GLY A 51 0.65 -4.88 -8.96
CA GLY A 51 0.74 -6.29 -9.33
C GLY A 51 2.16 -6.68 -9.77
N LEU A 52 2.77 -5.86 -10.63
CA LEU A 52 4.18 -6.03 -11.03
C LEU A 52 5.11 -5.98 -9.82
N PHE A 53 4.90 -5.04 -8.90
CA PHE A 53 5.68 -4.97 -7.67
C PHE A 53 5.54 -6.24 -6.82
N LEU A 54 4.32 -6.73 -6.58
CA LEU A 54 4.07 -7.92 -5.78
C LEU A 54 4.75 -9.15 -6.37
N ILE A 55 4.68 -9.33 -7.69
CA ILE A 55 5.35 -10.44 -8.41
C ILE A 55 6.87 -10.36 -8.22
N VAL A 56 7.47 -9.21 -8.52
CA VAL A 56 8.92 -9.01 -8.42
C VAL A 56 9.40 -9.17 -6.97
N CYS A 57 8.66 -8.61 -6.00
CA CYS A 57 8.99 -8.72 -4.59
C CYS A 57 8.97 -10.17 -4.10
N THR A 58 7.95 -10.94 -4.52
CA THR A 58 7.82 -12.37 -4.20
C THR A 58 8.95 -13.20 -4.82
N MET A 59 9.25 -12.99 -6.10
CA MET A 59 10.35 -13.69 -6.78
C MET A 59 11.70 -13.43 -6.10
N VAL A 60 12.00 -12.17 -5.78
CA VAL A 60 13.25 -11.80 -5.10
C VAL A 60 13.32 -12.43 -3.71
N TYR A 61 12.22 -12.45 -2.97
CA TYR A 61 12.17 -13.07 -1.64
C TYR A 61 12.46 -14.57 -1.70
N ILE A 62 11.84 -15.30 -2.64
CA ILE A 62 12.02 -16.75 -2.81
C ILE A 62 13.45 -17.08 -3.27
N ILE A 63 13.95 -16.38 -4.29
CA ILE A 63 15.23 -16.70 -4.93
C ILE A 63 16.42 -16.26 -4.08
N LYS A 64 16.40 -15.02 -3.57
CA LYS A 64 17.57 -14.42 -2.92
C LYS A 64 17.54 -14.52 -1.40
N LYS A 65 16.36 -14.77 -0.79
CA LYS A 65 16.13 -14.69 0.67
C LYS A 65 16.73 -13.43 1.32
N SER A 66 16.89 -12.36 0.55
CA SER A 66 17.71 -11.20 0.91
C SER A 66 17.05 -10.22 1.88
N THR A 67 15.80 -10.50 2.27
CA THR A 67 15.00 -9.60 3.11
C THR A 67 14.36 -10.40 4.23
N THR A 68 14.22 -9.79 5.40
CA THR A 68 13.56 -10.45 6.53
C THR A 68 12.13 -10.81 6.14
N GLY A 69 11.66 -11.98 6.56
CA GLY A 69 10.29 -12.42 6.25
C GLY A 69 9.23 -11.41 6.74
N ILE A 70 9.53 -10.69 7.83
CA ILE A 70 8.65 -9.62 8.33
C ILE A 70 8.64 -8.41 7.41
N TYR A 71 9.80 -7.96 6.91
CA TYR A 71 9.84 -6.83 5.97
C TYR A 71 9.24 -7.16 4.60
N TYR A 72 9.35 -8.42 4.16
CA TYR A 72 8.60 -8.91 3.01
C TYR A 72 7.09 -8.86 3.26
N LEU A 73 6.61 -9.47 4.35
CA LEU A 73 5.18 -9.47 4.72
C LEU A 73 4.64 -8.04 4.84
N TYR A 74 5.39 -7.14 5.46
CA TYR A 74 5.02 -5.73 5.58
C TYR A 74 4.74 -5.10 4.22
N ARG A 75 5.65 -5.27 3.25
CA ARG A 75 5.50 -4.70 1.91
C ARG A 75 4.30 -5.28 1.17
N MET A 76 4.07 -6.58 1.29
CA MET A 76 2.90 -7.23 0.69
C MET A 76 1.60 -6.68 1.27
N VAL A 77 1.50 -6.64 2.59
CA VAL A 77 0.28 -6.20 3.28
C VAL A 77 -0.01 -4.72 3.03
N LEU A 78 1.01 -3.86 3.04
CA LEU A 78 0.83 -2.44 2.76
C LEU A 78 0.25 -2.23 1.35
N ILE A 79 0.85 -2.87 0.34
CA ILE A 79 0.40 -2.72 -1.05
C ILE A 79 -1.00 -3.30 -1.26
N LEU A 80 -1.31 -4.44 -0.65
CA LEU A 80 -2.67 -5.01 -0.67
C LEU A 80 -3.69 -4.09 0.01
N THR A 81 -3.32 -3.49 1.15
CA THR A 81 -4.17 -2.52 1.84
C THR A 81 -4.46 -1.31 0.96
N TYR A 82 -3.46 -0.80 0.24
CA TYR A 82 -3.61 0.32 -0.69
C TYR A 82 -4.47 -0.05 -1.89
N LEU A 83 -4.27 -1.23 -2.47
CA LEU A 83 -5.09 -1.75 -3.56
C LEU A 83 -6.56 -1.85 -3.16
N GLU A 84 -6.84 -2.50 -2.04
CA GLU A 84 -8.22 -2.65 -1.54
C GLU A 84 -8.84 -1.29 -1.20
N SER A 85 -8.04 -0.39 -0.62
CA SER A 85 -8.48 0.96 -0.29
C SER A 85 -8.89 1.75 -1.53
N LEU A 86 -8.11 1.67 -2.62
CA LEU A 86 -8.49 2.31 -3.89
C LEU A 86 -9.66 1.59 -4.56
N TYR A 87 -9.67 0.26 -4.57
CA TYR A 87 -10.74 -0.54 -5.20
C TYR A 87 -12.11 -0.20 -4.62
N SER A 88 -12.25 -0.33 -3.30
CA SER A 88 -13.49 0.00 -2.59
C SER A 88 -13.85 1.49 -2.64
N PHE A 89 -12.86 2.38 -2.80
CA PHE A 89 -13.06 3.83 -2.84
C PHE A 89 -13.40 4.37 -4.25
N MET A 90 -12.91 3.72 -5.30
CA MET A 90 -12.99 4.23 -6.67
C MET A 90 -13.92 3.41 -7.57
N VAL A 91 -13.92 2.09 -7.40
CA VAL A 91 -14.59 1.16 -8.32
C VAL A 91 -15.94 0.73 -7.76
N VAL A 92 -15.98 0.34 -6.48
CA VAL A 92 -17.21 -0.17 -5.85
C VAL A 92 -17.59 0.62 -4.58
N PRO A 93 -17.86 1.94 -4.72
CA PRO A 93 -18.37 2.75 -3.62
C PRO A 93 -19.63 2.11 -3.04
N ARG A 94 -19.63 1.84 -1.72
CA ARG A 94 -20.73 1.21 -0.93
C ARG A 94 -20.79 -0.32 -0.93
N ASN A 95 -19.81 -1.02 -1.51
CA ASN A 95 -19.73 -2.47 -1.31
C ASN A 95 -19.26 -2.78 0.13
N ILE A 96 -20.14 -3.39 0.92
CA ILE A 96 -19.90 -3.73 2.34
C ILE A 96 -18.83 -4.82 2.49
N GLU A 97 -18.75 -5.78 1.56
CA GLU A 97 -17.74 -6.84 1.61
C GLU A 97 -16.34 -6.26 1.43
N ALA A 98 -16.17 -5.38 0.43
CA ALA A 98 -14.91 -4.67 0.19
C ALA A 98 -14.50 -3.80 1.38
N LEU A 99 -15.47 -3.18 2.06
CA LEU A 99 -15.24 -2.43 3.29
C LEU A 99 -14.66 -3.33 4.41
N TYR A 100 -15.23 -4.51 4.64
CA TYR A 100 -14.72 -5.44 5.65
C TYR A 100 -13.32 -5.95 5.32
N VAL A 101 -13.06 -6.29 4.04
CA VAL A 101 -11.72 -6.69 3.58
C VAL A 101 -10.70 -5.58 3.85
N LYS A 102 -11.05 -4.33 3.56
CA LYS A 102 -10.19 -3.17 3.87
C LYS A 102 -9.88 -3.05 5.35
N ILE A 103 -10.88 -3.17 6.23
CA ILE A 103 -10.69 -3.08 7.68
C ILE A 103 -9.76 -4.20 8.16
N ILE A 104 -9.97 -5.44 7.70
CA ILE A 104 -9.11 -6.58 8.04
C ILE A 104 -7.67 -6.32 7.59
N LEU A 105 -7.46 -5.82 6.37
CA LEU A 105 -6.13 -5.48 5.86
C LEU A 105 -5.47 -4.35 6.67
N CYS A 106 -6.22 -3.33 7.08
CA CYS A 106 -5.69 -2.26 7.93
C CYS A 106 -5.24 -2.78 9.31
N VAL A 107 -6.04 -3.66 9.94
CA VAL A 107 -5.67 -4.31 11.21
C VAL A 107 -4.43 -5.18 11.02
N LEU A 108 -4.37 -5.97 9.94
CA LEU A 108 -3.22 -6.82 9.64
C LEU A 108 -1.97 -5.97 9.38
N LEU A 109 -2.11 -4.83 8.69
CA LEU A 109 -1.04 -3.86 8.47
C LEU A 109 -0.53 -3.28 9.79
N LEU A 110 -1.40 -2.90 10.72
CA LEU A 110 -1.01 -2.45 12.06
C LEU A 110 -0.16 -3.50 12.78
N LEU A 111 -0.61 -4.75 12.77
CA LEU A 111 0.07 -5.86 13.44
C LEU A 111 1.46 -6.13 12.85
N VAL A 112 1.56 -6.22 11.53
CA VAL A 112 2.83 -6.49 10.83
C VAL A 112 3.78 -5.30 10.98
N SER A 113 3.28 -4.08 10.90
CA SER A 113 4.06 -2.85 11.10
C SER A 113 4.65 -2.77 12.50
N ASN A 114 3.84 -3.06 13.54
CA ASN A 114 4.31 -3.08 14.93
C ASN A 114 5.38 -4.16 15.14
N LYS A 115 5.22 -5.35 14.55
CA LYS A 115 6.24 -6.41 14.56
C LYS A 115 7.53 -5.97 13.86
N LEU A 116 7.42 -5.26 12.74
CA LEU A 116 8.56 -4.75 11.99
C LEU A 116 9.37 -3.73 12.81
N ILE A 117 8.71 -2.80 13.49
CA ILE A 117 9.36 -1.82 14.38
C ILE A 117 10.07 -2.53 15.53
N LYS A 118 9.39 -3.48 16.21
CA LYS A 118 9.94 -4.16 17.38
C LYS A 118 11.10 -5.09 17.06
N LYS A 119 11.00 -5.87 15.98
CA LYS A 119 11.98 -6.91 15.66
C LYS A 119 13.14 -6.39 14.82
N ASP A 120 12.84 -5.64 13.78
CA ASP A 120 13.83 -5.25 12.77
C ASP A 120 14.30 -3.79 12.98
N LYS A 121 13.74 -3.08 13.98
CA LYS A 121 14.02 -1.66 14.28
C LYS A 121 13.94 -0.77 13.03
N ASN A 122 13.01 -1.10 12.14
CA ASN A 122 12.85 -0.43 10.87
C ASN A 122 11.71 0.60 10.95
N ASP A 123 12.08 1.88 10.90
CA ASP A 123 11.18 3.02 11.02
C ASP A 123 10.12 3.08 9.91
N THR A 124 10.32 2.36 8.80
CA THR A 124 9.32 2.23 7.74
C THR A 124 8.02 1.64 8.29
N GLY A 125 8.06 0.84 9.35
CA GLY A 125 6.85 0.34 10.01
C GLY A 125 5.96 1.46 10.57
N VAL A 126 6.52 2.62 10.94
CA VAL A 126 5.71 3.78 11.37
C VAL A 126 4.80 4.25 10.25
N VAL A 127 5.29 4.21 9.00
CA VAL A 127 4.49 4.57 7.81
C VAL A 127 3.28 3.66 7.69
N GLY A 128 3.43 2.35 7.88
CA GLY A 128 2.29 1.42 7.83
C GLY A 128 1.27 1.65 8.94
N ILE A 129 1.73 1.99 10.15
CA ILE A 129 0.82 2.37 11.26
C ILE A 129 0.04 3.64 10.92
N LEU A 130 0.73 4.70 10.49
CA LEU A 130 0.08 5.95 10.14
C LEU A 130 -0.89 5.78 8.97
N SER A 131 -0.50 5.00 7.95
CA SER A 131 -1.33 4.78 6.76
C SER A 131 -2.59 3.98 7.09
N SER A 132 -2.48 2.91 7.90
CA SER A 132 -3.65 2.12 8.33
C SER A 132 -4.62 2.93 9.17
N ILE A 133 -4.13 3.72 10.14
CA ILE A 133 -4.98 4.60 10.95
C ILE A 133 -5.67 5.63 10.04
N LEU A 134 -4.93 6.28 9.15
CA LEU A 134 -5.49 7.29 8.26
C LEU A 134 -6.55 6.70 7.33
N ILE A 135 -6.29 5.53 6.74
CA ILE A 135 -7.27 4.83 5.89
C ILE A 135 -8.52 4.46 6.68
N LEU A 136 -8.40 3.97 7.92
CA LEU A 136 -9.54 3.67 8.78
C LEU A 136 -10.36 4.92 9.12
N VAL A 137 -9.70 6.03 9.43
CA VAL A 137 -10.36 7.32 9.68
C VAL A 137 -11.09 7.80 8.42
N LEU A 138 -10.43 7.76 7.25
CA LEU A 138 -11.03 8.17 5.98
C LEU A 138 -12.19 7.28 5.56
N THR A 139 -12.16 6.01 5.97
CA THR A 139 -13.25 5.05 5.75
C THR A 139 -14.53 5.45 6.51
N TYR A 140 -14.42 6.17 7.63
CA TYR A 140 -15.61 6.69 8.33
C TYR A 140 -16.30 7.82 7.56
N PHE A 141 -15.56 8.59 6.77
CA PHE A 141 -16.09 9.70 5.97
C PHE A 141 -16.60 9.27 4.59
N TYR A 142 -16.65 7.96 4.34
CA TYR A 142 -17.10 7.36 3.08
C TYR A 142 -18.54 6.86 3.18
#